data_AF-A0AA39TFR8-F1
#
_entry.id   AF-A0AA39TFR8-F1
#
_cell.length_a   1.000
_cell.length_b   1.000
_cell.length_c   1.000
_cell.angle_alpha   90.00
_cell.angle_beta   90.00
_cell.angle_gamma   90.00
#
_symmetry.space_group_name_H-M   'P 1'
#
loop_
_entity.id
_entity.type
_entity.pdbx_description
1 polymer ?
#
loop_
_entity_poly.entity_id
_entity_poly.type
_entity_poly.pdbx_seq_one_letter_code
_entity_poly.pdbx_strand_id
1 'polypeptide(L)'
;MGLLRGRASTDSNLSLSEHDLQSSEKHPDPAQRNSRRTFQYHAIGIGLIALFVIFGGGSFLAWAIFPSPSPAAVPFVNLGMCGATPAEARDNGCVFDLMMSGWLHPACYDRELSDDFLRENNWTFYREREAVNVIPEEEARLGEYQTIFVKGNFHYQHCAYLWAKQIRAKARFPLVLDSATRSEEHSGHCVKLVGNPNVTKVGLPTGTRLNRSTWKLQCMIGEKRMP
;
A
#
# COMPACT_ATOMS: atom_id res chain seq x y z
N MET A 1 -68.07 6.26 68.84
CA MET A 1 -68.39 7.72 68.83
C MET A 1 -67.99 8.24 67.47
N GLY A 2 -68.84 8.64 66.53
CA GLY A 2 -70.21 9.17 66.61
C GLY A 2 -70.19 10.60 66.05
N LEU A 3 -70.94 10.83 64.96
CA LEU A 3 -71.32 12.12 64.30
C LEU A 3 -70.24 12.73 63.36
N LEU A 4 -70.51 13.24 62.15
CA LEU A 4 -71.71 13.79 61.47
C LEU A 4 -71.64 13.39 59.97
N ARG A 5 -72.64 12.75 59.35
CA ARG A 5 -73.93 13.22 58.80
C ARG A 5 -73.86 14.42 57.85
N GLY A 6 -74.03 14.14 56.56
CA GLY A 6 -74.41 15.09 55.51
C GLY A 6 -74.74 14.33 54.21
N ARG A 7 -76.02 14.29 53.84
CA ARG A 7 -76.60 13.61 52.68
C ARG A 7 -77.39 14.64 51.86
N ALA A 8 -77.18 14.67 50.55
CA ALA A 8 -78.18 14.88 49.48
C ALA A 8 -77.39 14.93 48.14
N SER A 9 -77.55 14.00 47.18
CA SER A 9 -78.69 13.81 46.26
C SER A 9 -78.83 15.02 45.32
N THR A 10 -78.89 14.93 43.98
CA THR A 10 -79.30 13.82 43.09
C THR A 10 -78.94 14.19 41.64
N ASP A 11 -78.57 13.19 40.83
CA ASP A 11 -78.86 12.93 39.40
C ASP A 11 -78.59 14.04 38.34
N SER A 12 -78.03 13.75 37.17
CA SER A 12 -78.54 12.75 36.22
C SER A 12 -77.56 12.50 35.06
N ASN A 13 -77.42 11.23 34.65
CA ASN A 13 -77.44 10.70 33.27
C ASN A 13 -76.40 11.21 32.24
N LEU A 14 -75.88 10.42 31.29
CA LEU A 14 -76.00 9.02 30.85
C LEU A 14 -75.08 8.91 29.62
N SER A 15 -74.61 7.69 29.33
CA SER A 15 -74.00 7.22 28.07
C SER A 15 -72.54 7.58 27.78
N LEU A 16 -71.65 6.74 28.32
CA LEU A 16 -70.37 6.42 27.72
C LEU A 16 -70.64 5.45 26.55
N SER A 17 -70.54 5.90 25.30
CA SER A 17 -70.65 5.04 24.12
C SER A 17 -69.25 4.70 23.57
N GLU A 18 -68.87 3.43 23.72
CA GLU A 18 -68.22 2.48 22.79
C GLU A 18 -67.33 2.95 21.60
N HIS A 19 -66.86 4.19 21.52
CA HIS A 19 -66.12 4.71 20.36
C HIS A 19 -64.61 4.90 20.57
N ASP A 20 -64.08 4.66 21.77
CA ASP A 20 -62.67 4.97 22.10
C ASP A 20 -61.64 3.87 21.78
N LEU A 21 -62.01 2.78 21.09
CA LEU A 21 -61.10 1.65 20.86
C LEU A 21 -60.81 1.27 19.41
N GLN A 22 -61.15 2.11 18.42
CA GLN A 22 -60.65 1.94 17.06
C GLN A 22 -59.92 3.19 16.57
N SER A 23 -58.69 3.35 17.05
CA SER A 23 -57.51 3.56 16.20
C SER A 23 -57.77 4.30 14.89
N SER A 24 -57.96 5.62 14.94
CA SER A 24 -57.66 6.46 13.78
C SER A 24 -56.16 6.76 13.82
N GLU A 25 -55.38 5.82 13.32
CA GLU A 25 -54.03 6.08 12.86
C GLU A 25 -54.15 7.19 11.81
N LYS A 26 -53.86 8.43 12.22
CA LYS A 26 -53.94 9.60 11.35
C LYS A 26 -52.82 9.48 10.32
N HIS A 27 -53.08 8.75 9.24
CA HIS A 27 -52.16 8.60 8.14
C HIS A 27 -51.94 9.99 7.54
N PRO A 28 -50.72 10.54 7.56
CA PRO A 28 -50.46 11.88 7.05
C PRO A 28 -50.79 11.94 5.56
N ASP A 29 -51.42 13.05 5.14
CA ASP A 29 -51.86 13.32 3.77
C ASP A 29 -50.66 13.22 2.80
N PRO A 30 -50.74 12.41 1.72
CA PRO A 30 -49.67 12.24 0.75
C PRO A 30 -49.20 13.55 0.11
N ALA A 31 -50.09 14.54 -0.05
CA ALA A 31 -49.73 15.85 -0.61
C ALA A 31 -48.81 16.64 0.34
N GLN A 32 -49.09 16.59 1.65
CA GLN A 32 -48.29 17.25 2.68
C GLN A 32 -46.92 16.58 2.87
N ARG A 33 -46.86 15.25 2.73
CA ARG A 33 -45.61 14.47 2.76
C ARG A 33 -44.72 14.76 1.54
N ASN A 34 -45.30 14.93 0.36
CA ASN A 34 -44.56 15.28 -0.86
C ASN A 34 -44.07 16.74 -0.85
N SER A 35 -44.85 17.66 -0.29
CA SER A 35 -44.43 19.06 -0.08
C SER A 35 -43.25 19.19 0.89
N ARG A 36 -43.27 18.45 2.01
CA ARG A 36 -42.13 18.43 2.94
C ARG A 36 -40.88 17.80 2.36
N ARG A 37 -41.03 16.73 1.56
CA ARG A 37 -39.91 16.06 0.87
C ARG A 37 -39.25 16.94 -0.19
N THR A 38 -40.04 17.65 -1.01
CA THR A 38 -39.50 18.57 -2.02
C THR A 38 -38.75 19.73 -1.37
N PHE A 39 -39.27 20.31 -0.29
CA PHE A 39 -38.55 21.33 0.49
C PHE A 39 -37.24 20.79 1.09
N GLN A 40 -37.26 19.58 1.63
CA GLN A 40 -36.06 18.91 2.15
C GLN A 40 -35.00 18.70 1.05
N TYR A 41 -35.39 18.24 -0.15
CA TYR A 41 -34.45 18.07 -1.26
C TYR A 41 -33.88 19.40 -1.75
N HIS A 42 -34.67 20.47 -1.79
CA HIS A 42 -34.16 21.80 -2.11
C HIS A 42 -33.19 22.32 -1.05
N ALA A 43 -33.49 22.15 0.23
CA ALA A 43 -32.60 22.56 1.32
C ALA A 43 -31.28 21.78 1.30
N ILE A 44 -31.33 20.47 1.07
CA ILE A 44 -30.13 19.63 0.90
C ILE A 44 -29.34 20.07 -0.33
N GLY A 45 -30.00 20.30 -1.47
CA GLY A 45 -29.35 20.74 -2.70
C GLY A 45 -28.64 22.08 -2.55
N ILE A 46 -29.28 23.07 -1.91
CA ILE A 46 -28.68 24.37 -1.62
C ILE A 46 -27.48 24.23 -0.68
N GLY A 47 -27.61 23.39 0.36
CA GLY A 47 -26.51 23.10 1.28
C GLY A 47 -25.30 22.49 0.58
N LEU A 48 -25.51 21.55 -0.34
CA LEU A 48 -24.44 20.92 -1.12
C LEU A 48 -23.78 21.91 -2.10
N ILE A 49 -24.57 22.78 -2.74
CA ILE A 49 -24.03 23.82 -3.64
C ILE A 49 -23.18 24.82 -2.85
N ALA A 50 -23.67 25.30 -1.70
CA ALA A 50 -22.93 26.21 -0.85
C ALA A 50 -21.61 25.58 -0.37
N LEU A 51 -21.65 24.31 0.02
CA LEU A 51 -20.44 23.56 0.40
C LEU A 51 -19.45 23.45 -0.77
N PHE A 52 -19.92 23.13 -1.98
CA PHE A 52 -19.07 23.07 -3.15
C PHE A 52 -18.44 24.41 -3.52
N VAL A 53 -19.19 25.52 -3.39
CA VAL A 53 -18.68 26.87 -3.66
C VAL A 53 -17.66 27.31 -2.60
N ILE A 54 -17.90 27.01 -1.33
CA ILE A 54 -16.98 27.38 -0.24
C ILE A 54 -15.69 26.56 -0.34
N PHE A 55 -15.79 25.23 -0.47
CA PHE A 55 -14.61 24.36 -0.56
C PHE A 55 -13.89 24.51 -1.92
N GLY A 56 -14.64 24.61 -3.02
CA GLY A 56 -14.07 24.81 -4.36
C GLY A 56 -13.46 26.19 -4.53
N GLY A 57 -14.16 27.24 -4.12
CA GLY A 57 -13.68 28.62 -4.15
C GLY A 57 -12.48 28.84 -3.23
N GLY A 58 -12.52 28.30 -2.00
CA GLY A 58 -11.39 28.33 -1.07
C GLY A 58 -10.16 27.60 -1.60
N SER A 59 -10.34 26.42 -2.22
CA SER A 59 -9.25 25.66 -2.83
C SER A 59 -8.64 26.39 -4.04
N PHE A 60 -9.47 27.04 -4.86
CA PHE A 60 -9.00 27.83 -6.00
C PHE A 60 -8.24 29.09 -5.56
N LEU A 61 -8.75 29.82 -4.56
CA LEU A 61 -8.06 30.98 -3.98
C LEU A 61 -6.70 30.56 -3.37
N ALA A 62 -6.67 29.44 -2.64
CA ALA A 62 -5.44 28.92 -2.05
C ALA A 62 -4.41 28.53 -3.12
N TRP A 63 -4.83 27.88 -4.22
CA TRP A 63 -3.96 27.55 -5.35
C TRP A 63 -3.41 28.80 -6.06
N ALA A 64 -4.23 29.84 -6.20
CA ALA A 64 -3.82 31.10 -6.84
C ALA A 64 -2.85 31.92 -5.97
N ILE A 65 -3.03 31.91 -4.64
CA ILE A 65 -2.22 32.71 -3.70
C ILE A 65 -0.94 31.98 -3.28
N PHE A 66 -0.98 30.65 -3.18
CA PHE A 66 0.16 29.81 -2.81
C PHE A 66 0.45 28.80 -3.92
N PRO A 67 1.03 29.24 -5.06
CA PRO A 67 1.54 28.29 -6.03
C PRO A 67 2.61 27.44 -5.34
N SER A 68 2.36 26.13 -5.21
CA SER A 68 3.36 25.20 -4.69
C SER A 68 4.65 25.40 -5.50
N PRO A 69 5.81 25.65 -4.86
CA PRO A 69 7.06 25.66 -5.57
C PRO A 69 7.18 24.31 -6.27
N SER A 70 7.22 24.32 -7.60
CA SER A 70 7.52 23.11 -8.36
C SER A 70 8.87 22.62 -7.84
N PRO A 71 8.97 21.37 -7.33
CA PRO A 71 10.27 20.84 -6.96
C PRO A 71 11.19 21.04 -8.16
N ALA A 72 12.29 21.77 -7.96
CA ALA A 72 13.23 22.06 -9.04
C ALA A 72 13.50 20.76 -9.79
N ALA A 73 13.31 20.76 -11.12
CA ALA A 73 13.43 19.55 -11.91
C ALA A 73 14.84 18.96 -11.70
N VAL A 74 14.93 17.88 -10.93
CA VAL A 74 16.21 17.22 -10.70
C VAL A 74 16.59 16.55 -12.02
N PRO A 75 17.78 16.86 -12.58
CA PRO A 75 18.22 16.23 -13.81
C PRO A 75 18.31 14.73 -13.59
N PHE A 76 17.86 13.96 -14.58
CA PHE A 76 18.04 12.51 -14.55
C PHE A 76 19.53 12.17 -14.68
N VAL A 77 20.05 11.42 -13.73
CA VAL A 77 21.44 10.93 -13.73
C VAL A 77 21.44 9.41 -13.71
N ASN A 78 22.23 8.81 -14.60
CA ASN A 78 22.53 7.37 -14.58
C ASN A 78 23.99 7.20 -14.21
N LEU A 79 24.26 6.54 -13.08
CA LEU A 79 25.61 6.30 -12.58
C LEU A 79 26.32 5.14 -13.28
N GLY A 80 25.69 4.56 -14.31
CA GLY A 80 26.25 3.47 -15.09
C GLY A 80 26.13 2.13 -14.37
N MET A 81 26.96 1.18 -14.81
CA MET A 81 26.93 -0.22 -14.40
C MET A 81 28.19 -0.52 -13.57
N CYS A 82 28.09 -1.45 -12.63
CA CYS A 82 29.20 -1.77 -11.74
C CYS A 82 30.35 -2.54 -12.39
N GLY A 83 30.14 -3.21 -13.53
CA GLY A 83 31.13 -4.09 -14.15
C GLY A 83 30.56 -5.49 -14.41
N ALA A 84 31.34 -6.34 -15.06
CA ALA A 84 30.96 -7.72 -15.39
C ALA A 84 31.47 -8.75 -14.38
N THR A 85 32.51 -8.40 -13.61
CA THR A 85 33.14 -9.27 -12.61
C THR A 85 33.07 -8.67 -11.20
N PRO A 86 33.17 -9.48 -10.13
CA PRO A 86 33.24 -8.98 -8.75
C PRO A 86 34.43 -8.05 -8.53
N ALA A 87 35.57 -8.34 -9.17
CA ALA A 87 36.76 -7.49 -9.12
C ALA A 87 36.47 -6.10 -9.73
N GLU A 88 35.95 -6.04 -10.96
CA GLU A 88 35.56 -4.77 -11.59
C GLU A 88 34.52 -4.01 -10.77
N ALA A 89 33.55 -4.72 -10.18
CA ALA A 89 32.52 -4.11 -9.33
C ALA A 89 33.11 -3.45 -8.09
N ARG A 90 34.07 -4.09 -7.43
CA ARG A 90 34.79 -3.49 -6.30
C ARG A 90 35.67 -2.33 -6.71
N ASP A 91 36.39 -2.47 -7.82
CA ASP A 91 37.25 -1.41 -8.35
C ASP A 91 36.43 -0.15 -8.72
N ASN A 92 35.18 -0.34 -9.15
CA ASN A 92 34.22 0.73 -9.40
C ASN A 92 33.47 1.20 -8.14
N GLY A 93 33.82 0.72 -6.95
CA GLY A 93 33.23 1.12 -5.67
C GLY A 93 31.79 0.63 -5.43
N CYS A 94 31.33 -0.37 -6.18
CA CYS A 94 30.02 -0.97 -5.98
C CYS A 94 30.01 -1.98 -4.82
N VAL A 95 28.79 -2.24 -4.34
CA VAL A 95 28.50 -3.15 -3.23
C VAL A 95 27.53 -4.24 -3.70
N PHE A 96 27.73 -5.46 -3.20
CA PHE A 96 26.87 -6.58 -3.53
C PHE A 96 25.67 -6.61 -2.58
N ASP A 97 24.48 -6.69 -3.15
CA ASP A 97 23.23 -6.86 -2.43
C ASP A 97 22.73 -8.29 -2.65
N LEU A 98 22.79 -9.13 -1.62
CA LEU A 98 22.40 -10.53 -1.68
C LEU A 98 20.90 -10.71 -1.94
N MET A 99 20.04 -9.83 -1.41
CA MET A 99 18.61 -9.87 -1.74
C MET A 99 18.36 -9.55 -3.20
N MET A 100 19.12 -8.63 -3.80
CA MET A 100 19.09 -8.40 -5.26
C MET A 100 19.84 -9.49 -6.05
N SER A 101 20.74 -10.23 -5.40
CA SER A 101 21.76 -11.06 -6.03
C SER A 101 22.55 -10.28 -7.10
N GLY A 102 22.93 -9.02 -6.83
CA GLY A 102 23.54 -8.14 -7.81
C GLY A 102 24.42 -7.03 -7.23
N TRP A 103 25.38 -6.55 -8.04
CA TRP A 103 26.24 -5.42 -7.70
C TRP A 103 25.53 -4.09 -8.00
N LEU A 104 25.52 -3.19 -7.02
CA LEU A 104 24.85 -1.91 -7.08
C LEU A 104 25.80 -0.77 -6.70
N HIS A 105 25.59 0.39 -7.32
CA HIS A 105 26.19 1.63 -6.85
C HIS A 105 25.67 1.92 -5.43
N PRO A 106 26.52 2.40 -4.49
CA PRO A 106 26.11 2.63 -3.10
C PRO A 106 24.85 3.49 -2.95
N ALA A 107 24.65 4.49 -3.83
CA ALA A 107 23.46 5.32 -3.87
C ALA A 107 22.14 4.54 -4.05
N CYS A 108 22.15 3.38 -4.71
CA CYS A 108 20.97 2.54 -4.96
C CYS A 108 20.90 1.30 -4.05
N TYR A 109 21.86 1.11 -3.15
CA TYR A 109 21.86 0.02 -2.19
C TYR A 109 21.17 0.45 -0.90
N ASP A 110 20.05 -0.20 -0.56
CA ASP A 110 19.38 -0.04 0.72
C ASP A 110 19.79 -1.22 1.63
N ARG A 111 20.92 -1.03 2.32
CA ARG A 111 21.49 -2.05 3.21
C ARG A 111 20.52 -2.48 4.30
N GLU A 112 19.89 -1.49 4.95
CA GLU A 112 18.96 -1.72 6.04
C GLU A 112 17.79 -2.59 5.58
N LEU A 113 17.18 -2.26 4.43
CA LEU A 113 16.10 -3.08 3.87
C LEU A 113 16.57 -4.49 3.49
N SER A 114 17.75 -4.61 2.88
CA SER A 114 18.28 -5.92 2.47
C SER A 114 18.53 -6.81 3.70
N ASP A 115 19.12 -6.23 4.74
CA ASP A 115 19.39 -6.92 6.02
C ASP A 115 18.10 -7.25 6.78
N ASP A 116 17.05 -6.41 6.71
CA ASP A 116 15.73 -6.73 7.26
C ASP A 116 15.15 -8.00 6.62
N PHE A 117 15.14 -8.07 5.29
CA PHE A 117 14.61 -9.22 4.54
C PHE A 117 15.46 -10.50 4.70
N LEU A 118 16.78 -10.36 4.81
CA LEU A 118 17.68 -11.49 5.08
C LEU A 118 17.47 -12.04 6.49
N ARG A 119 17.05 -11.22 7.46
CA ARG A 119 16.74 -11.68 8.83
C ARG A 119 15.36 -12.30 9.00
N GLU A 120 14.41 -12.06 8.08
CA GLU A 120 13.05 -12.62 8.22
C GLU A 120 13.03 -14.15 8.25
N ASN A 121 14.05 -14.80 7.70
CA ASN A 121 14.14 -16.26 7.64
C ASN A 121 15.57 -16.72 7.92
N ASN A 122 15.73 -17.96 8.38
CA ASN A 122 17.03 -18.62 8.46
C ASN A 122 17.43 -19.16 7.08
N TRP A 123 18.00 -18.32 6.23
CA TRP A 123 18.42 -18.71 4.89
C TRP A 123 19.62 -19.67 4.95
N THR A 124 19.51 -20.79 4.24
CA THR A 124 20.65 -21.68 3.98
C THR A 124 20.97 -21.62 2.50
N PHE A 125 22.19 -21.21 2.18
CA PHE A 125 22.70 -21.17 0.81
C PHE A 125 23.51 -22.42 0.51
N TYR A 126 23.48 -22.88 -0.73
CA TYR A 126 24.17 -24.08 -1.20
C TYR A 126 24.92 -23.83 -2.50
N ARG A 127 26.08 -24.48 -2.68
CA ARG A 127 26.84 -24.39 -3.94
C ARG A 127 26.13 -25.10 -5.09
N GLU A 128 25.42 -26.18 -4.79
CA GLU A 128 24.72 -27.00 -5.78
C GLU A 128 23.26 -27.29 -5.41
N ARG A 129 22.53 -27.88 -6.35
CA ARG A 129 21.08 -28.12 -6.22
C ARG A 129 20.79 -29.24 -5.22
N GLU A 130 21.71 -30.18 -5.07
CA GLU A 130 21.64 -31.37 -4.23
C GLU A 130 21.71 -31.02 -2.73
N ALA A 131 22.00 -29.76 -2.39
CA ALA A 131 22.00 -29.23 -1.02
C ALA A 131 23.01 -29.93 -0.09
N VAL A 132 24.20 -30.26 -0.60
CA VAL A 132 25.24 -30.97 0.15
C VAL A 132 26.21 -29.98 0.80
N ASN A 133 26.70 -29.01 0.02
CA ASN A 133 27.70 -28.03 0.45
C ASN A 133 27.03 -26.70 0.80
N VAL A 134 26.91 -26.45 2.09
CA VAL A 134 26.39 -25.18 2.64
C VAL A 134 27.40 -24.05 2.41
N ILE A 135 26.88 -22.88 2.06
CA ILE A 135 27.62 -21.62 1.98
C ILE A 135 27.15 -20.74 3.14
N PRO A 136 28.05 -20.24 3.99
CA PRO A 136 27.71 -19.25 5.00
C PRO A 136 27.16 -17.97 4.37
N GLU A 137 26.20 -17.29 5.02
CA GLU A 137 25.61 -16.07 4.47
C GLU A 137 26.68 -14.98 4.23
N GLU A 138 27.68 -14.88 5.10
CA GLU A 138 28.81 -13.97 4.96
C GLU A 138 29.61 -14.22 3.68
N GLU A 139 29.74 -15.48 3.24
CA GLU A 139 30.38 -15.82 1.96
C GLU A 139 29.44 -15.47 0.79
N ALA A 140 28.14 -15.75 0.91
CA ALA A 140 27.16 -15.38 -0.11
C ALA A 140 27.09 -13.85 -0.31
N ARG A 141 27.25 -13.05 0.76
CA ARG A 141 27.31 -11.59 0.69
C ARG A 141 28.52 -11.05 -0.06
N LEU A 142 29.55 -11.85 -0.30
CA LEU A 142 30.71 -11.43 -1.11
C LEU A 142 30.38 -11.38 -2.61
N GLY A 143 29.32 -12.06 -3.07
CA GLY A 143 28.96 -12.13 -4.49
C GLY A 143 29.99 -12.84 -5.38
N GLU A 144 30.87 -13.66 -4.78
CA GLU A 144 31.96 -14.40 -5.42
C GLU A 144 31.50 -15.73 -6.05
N TYR A 145 30.28 -15.74 -6.58
CA TYR A 145 29.70 -16.89 -7.25
C TYR A 145 29.06 -16.49 -8.57
N GLN A 146 28.88 -17.49 -9.43
CA GLN A 146 28.02 -17.35 -10.62
C GLN A 146 26.60 -17.81 -10.32
N THR A 147 26.48 -18.94 -9.61
CA THR A 147 25.20 -19.52 -9.21
C THR A 147 25.33 -20.13 -7.82
N ILE A 148 24.33 -19.90 -6.98
CA ILE A 148 24.09 -20.62 -5.72
C ILE A 148 22.60 -20.97 -5.62
N PHE A 149 22.25 -21.81 -4.65
CA PHE A 149 20.88 -22.26 -4.41
C PHE A 149 20.44 -21.92 -3.00
N VAL A 150 19.16 -21.61 -2.85
CA VAL A 150 18.53 -21.28 -1.56
C VAL A 150 17.07 -21.74 -1.58
N LYS A 151 16.44 -21.75 -0.40
CA LYS A 151 15.05 -22.17 -0.25
C LYS A 151 14.12 -21.44 -1.22
N GLY A 152 13.11 -22.15 -1.71
CA GLY A 152 12.19 -21.67 -2.74
C GLY A 152 11.44 -20.38 -2.39
N ASN A 153 11.18 -20.12 -1.11
CA ASN A 153 10.54 -18.88 -0.67
C ASN A 153 11.43 -17.63 -0.87
N PHE A 154 12.75 -17.77 -1.07
CA PHE A 154 13.65 -16.64 -1.30
C PHE A 154 13.26 -15.82 -2.53
N HIS A 155 12.83 -16.46 -3.63
CA HIS A 155 12.40 -15.72 -4.84
C HIS A 155 11.20 -14.82 -4.55
N TYR A 156 10.25 -15.27 -3.74
CA TYR A 156 9.07 -14.47 -3.38
C TYR A 156 9.43 -13.34 -2.41
N GLN A 157 10.36 -13.60 -1.50
CA GLN A 157 10.93 -12.58 -0.62
C GLN A 157 11.70 -11.52 -1.42
N HIS A 158 12.46 -11.92 -2.45
CA HIS A 158 13.06 -10.98 -3.40
C HIS A 158 12.01 -10.10 -4.10
N CYS A 159 10.90 -10.67 -4.58
CA CYS A 159 9.82 -9.89 -5.19
C CYS A 159 9.21 -8.87 -4.20
N ALA A 160 8.95 -9.28 -2.96
CA ALA A 160 8.45 -8.38 -1.92
C ALA A 160 9.47 -7.29 -1.55
N TYR A 161 10.75 -7.65 -1.50
CA TYR A 161 11.86 -6.73 -1.27
C TYR A 161 11.92 -5.62 -2.35
N LEU A 162 11.75 -5.96 -3.64
CA LEU A 162 11.72 -4.96 -4.71
C LEU A 162 10.59 -3.95 -4.51
N TRP A 163 9.39 -4.40 -4.14
CA TRP A 163 8.28 -3.51 -3.86
C TRP A 163 8.53 -2.63 -2.63
N ALA A 164 9.09 -3.19 -1.55
CA ALA A 164 9.46 -2.42 -0.38
C ALA A 164 10.51 -1.35 -0.73
N LYS A 165 11.48 -1.69 -1.58
CA LYS A 165 12.51 -0.77 -2.08
C LYS A 165 11.90 0.36 -2.92
N GLN A 166 10.94 0.06 -3.80
CA GLN A 166 10.17 1.06 -4.55
C GLN A 166 9.41 2.02 -3.61
N ILE A 167 8.76 1.49 -2.56
CA ILE A 167 8.02 2.31 -1.59
C ILE A 167 8.96 3.24 -0.84
N ARG A 168 10.09 2.74 -0.31
CA ARG A 168 11.10 3.57 0.37
C ARG A 168 11.67 4.65 -0.56
N ALA A 169 11.93 4.31 -1.83
CA ALA A 169 12.46 5.26 -2.79
C ALA A 169 11.47 6.38 -3.15
N LYS A 170 10.17 6.08 -3.21
CA LYS A 170 9.11 7.10 -3.44
C LYS A 170 8.97 8.10 -2.29
N ALA A 171 9.37 7.73 -1.08
CA ALA A 171 9.35 8.62 0.07
C ALA A 171 10.54 9.61 0.09
N ARG A 172 11.48 9.51 -0.87
CA ARG A 172 12.70 10.32 -0.95
C ARG A 172 12.69 11.14 -2.24
N PHE A 173 13.19 12.38 -2.16
CA PHE A 173 13.42 13.24 -3.32
C PHE A 173 14.91 13.64 -3.37
N PRO A 174 15.61 13.41 -4.50
CA PRO A 174 15.13 12.78 -5.73
C PRO A 174 14.92 11.26 -5.59
N LEU A 175 14.12 10.68 -6.51
CA LEU A 175 13.94 9.23 -6.61
C LEU A 175 15.27 8.56 -6.98
N VAL A 176 15.81 7.71 -6.11
CA VAL A 176 17.03 6.93 -6.37
C VAL A 176 16.71 5.45 -6.35
N LEU A 177 16.90 4.77 -7.48
CA LEU A 177 16.54 3.36 -7.62
C LEU A 177 17.29 2.68 -8.77
N ASP A 178 17.54 1.38 -8.64
CA ASP A 178 18.22 0.60 -9.68
C ASP A 178 17.28 0.23 -10.85
N SER A 179 17.87 -0.15 -11.99
CA SER A 179 17.14 -0.48 -13.22
C SER A 179 16.19 -1.66 -13.10
N ALA A 180 16.55 -2.71 -12.36
CA ALA A 180 15.70 -3.88 -12.21
C ALA A 180 14.49 -3.57 -11.33
N THR A 181 14.68 -2.78 -10.28
CA THR A 181 13.60 -2.34 -9.40
C THR A 181 12.69 -1.30 -10.09
N ARG A 182 13.18 -0.53 -11.08
CA ARG A 182 12.36 0.39 -11.88
C ARG A 182 11.66 -0.26 -13.08
N SER A 183 12.02 -1.49 -13.45
CA SER A 183 11.49 -2.17 -14.63
C SER A 183 10.02 -2.56 -14.42
N GLU A 184 9.17 -2.16 -15.37
CA GLU A 184 7.76 -2.57 -15.40
C GLU A 184 7.64 -4.07 -15.68
N GLU A 185 8.42 -4.60 -16.63
CA GLU A 185 8.47 -6.03 -16.93
C GLU A 185 8.83 -6.85 -15.69
N HIS A 186 9.90 -6.46 -14.98
CA HIS A 186 10.33 -7.17 -13.78
C HIS A 186 9.29 -7.04 -12.66
N SER A 187 8.71 -5.85 -12.47
CA SER A 187 7.61 -5.64 -11.53
C SER A 187 6.41 -6.53 -11.86
N GLY A 188 6.04 -6.65 -13.13
CA GLY A 188 4.94 -7.50 -13.60
C GLY A 188 5.20 -8.98 -13.38
N HIS A 189 6.45 -9.44 -13.55
CA HIS A 189 6.89 -10.78 -13.17
C HIS A 189 6.73 -11.03 -11.66
N CYS A 190 7.18 -10.08 -10.84
CA CYS A 190 7.05 -10.16 -9.38
C CYS A 190 5.59 -10.24 -8.94
N VAL A 191 4.70 -9.43 -9.52
CA VAL A 191 3.24 -9.44 -9.22
C VAL A 191 2.65 -10.82 -9.50
N LYS A 192 2.97 -11.40 -10.66
CA LYS A 192 2.46 -12.72 -11.05
C LYS A 192 2.96 -13.82 -10.13
N LEU A 193 4.25 -13.81 -9.76
CA LEU A 193 4.80 -14.81 -8.85
C LEU A 193 4.19 -14.75 -7.46
N VAL A 194 4.10 -13.56 -6.86
CA VAL A 194 3.53 -13.42 -5.51
C VAL A 194 2.03 -13.73 -5.50
N GLY A 195 1.29 -13.34 -6.54
CA GLY A 195 -0.14 -13.61 -6.65
C GLY A 195 -0.50 -15.08 -6.91
N ASN A 196 0.42 -15.88 -7.45
CA ASN A 196 0.22 -17.30 -7.72
C ASN A 196 1.50 -18.11 -7.46
N PRO A 197 1.84 -18.37 -6.18
CA PRO A 197 3.08 -19.03 -5.85
C PRO A 197 3.06 -20.52 -6.23
N ASN A 198 4.16 -20.99 -6.82
CA ASN A 198 4.40 -22.42 -6.99
C ASN A 198 4.77 -23.04 -5.63
N VAL A 199 3.75 -23.54 -4.93
CA VAL A 199 3.87 -24.11 -3.57
C VAL A 199 4.84 -25.28 -3.48
N THR A 200 4.97 -26.08 -4.53
CA THR A 200 5.95 -27.17 -4.59
C THR A 200 7.37 -26.62 -4.56
N LYS A 201 7.67 -25.59 -5.35
CA LYS A 201 9.00 -24.95 -5.35
C LYS A 201 9.29 -24.25 -4.04
N VAL A 202 8.31 -23.56 -3.44
CA VAL A 202 8.47 -22.82 -2.17
C VAL A 202 9.03 -23.69 -1.05
N GLY A 203 8.59 -24.95 -0.97
CA GLY A 203 9.03 -25.89 0.07
C GLY A 203 10.42 -26.49 -0.14
N LEU A 204 11.00 -26.39 -1.34
CA LEU A 204 12.29 -27.02 -1.63
C LEU A 204 13.45 -26.23 -1.00
N PRO A 205 14.43 -26.91 -0.38
CA PRO A 205 15.61 -26.26 0.21
C PRO A 205 16.50 -25.56 -0.84
N THR A 206 16.38 -25.96 -2.11
CA THR A 206 17.09 -25.39 -3.26
C THR A 206 16.12 -24.99 -4.38
N GLY A 207 14.90 -24.61 -4.00
CA GLY A 207 13.83 -24.20 -4.92
C GLY A 207 14.12 -22.91 -5.69
N THR A 208 14.97 -22.05 -5.14
CA THR A 208 15.42 -20.81 -5.77
C THR A 208 16.87 -20.98 -6.23
N ARG A 209 17.12 -20.64 -7.50
CA ARG A 209 18.47 -20.49 -8.05
C ARG A 209 18.81 -19.01 -8.05
N LEU A 210 19.84 -18.63 -7.31
CA LEU A 210 20.38 -17.27 -7.34
C LEU A 210 21.55 -17.23 -8.32
N ASN A 211 21.36 -16.52 -9.41
CA ASN A 211 22.46 -16.15 -10.28
C ASN A 211 22.95 -14.78 -9.85
N ARG A 212 24.26 -14.57 -9.83
CA ARG A 212 24.79 -13.21 -9.79
C ARG A 212 24.25 -12.49 -11.02
N SER A 213 23.55 -11.38 -10.82
CA SER A 213 22.85 -10.67 -11.88
C SER A 213 23.80 -10.44 -13.05
N THR A 214 23.53 -11.12 -14.17
CA THR A 214 24.19 -10.89 -15.45
C THR A 214 23.65 -9.63 -16.12
N TRP A 215 22.47 -9.19 -15.68
CA TRP A 215 21.89 -7.90 -16.04
C TRP A 215 22.65 -6.81 -15.32
N LYS A 216 23.25 -5.92 -16.12
CA LYS A 216 24.09 -4.83 -15.64
C LYS A 216 23.19 -3.79 -14.96
N LEU A 217 22.97 -3.96 -13.65
CA LEU A 217 22.14 -3.06 -12.85
C LEU A 217 22.69 -1.65 -12.94
N GLN A 218 21.82 -0.71 -13.30
CA GLN A 218 22.16 0.71 -13.41
C GLN A 218 21.52 1.47 -12.27
N CYS A 219 22.27 2.36 -11.62
CA CYS A 219 21.70 3.23 -10.59
C CYS A 219 21.22 4.54 -11.20
N MET A 220 19.95 4.86 -10.99
CA MET A 220 19.31 6.03 -11.58
C MET A 220 18.77 6.98 -10.51
N ILE A 221 19.09 8.26 -10.67
CA ILE A 221 18.65 9.36 -9.82
C ILE A 221 17.70 10.25 -10.64
N GLY A 222 16.53 10.57 -10.08
CA GLY A 222 15.50 11.38 -10.70
C GLY A 222 14.40 10.59 -11.39
N GLU A 223 13.39 11.31 -11.88
CA GLU A 223 12.25 10.75 -12.57
C GLU A 223 12.52 10.59 -14.07
N LYS A 224 12.42 9.35 -14.54
CA LYS A 224 12.44 8.99 -15.95
C LYS A 224 11.66 7.68 -16.06
N ARG A 225 10.63 7.64 -16.91
CA ARG A 225 9.96 6.38 -17.25
C ARG A 225 10.94 5.53 -18.05
N MET A 226 11.12 4.29 -17.59
CA MET A 226 11.81 3.28 -18.38
C MET A 226 10.82 2.79 -19.45
N PRO A 227 11.26 2.56 -20.69
CA PRO A 227 10.42 1.98 -21.72
C PRO A 227 10.01 0.54 -21.37
#